data_AF-A0A6B3D2E5-F1
#
_entry.id   AF-A0A6B3D2E5-F1
#
_cell.length_a   1.000
_cell.length_b   1.000
_cell.length_c   1.000
_cell.angle_alpha   90.00
_cell.angle_beta   90.00
_cell.angle_gamma   90.00
#
_symmetry.space_group_name_H-M   'P 1'
#
loop_
_entity.id
_entity.type
_entity.pdbx_description
1 polymer ?
#
loop_
_entity_poly.entity_id
_entity_poly.type
_entity_poly.pdbx_seq_one_letter_code
_entity_poly.pdbx_strand_id
1 'polypeptide(L)'
;MYDSPQRVEQRAKDTSDTRPYVMIEYAHSMGNSTGNFKKYWDVVRAYDVLQGGWIWDFVDQSLHTPVPARTLLTEAGPAGLRGEILATRGTLDRGKGLSGLTVFERHD
;
A
#
# COMPACT_ATOMS: atom_id res chain seq x y z
N MET A 1 18.18 -1.48 3.88
CA MET A 1 16.74 -1.80 3.95
C MET A 1 16.21 -1.78 2.53
N TYR A 2 15.39 -2.75 2.15
CA TYR A 2 14.81 -2.85 0.80
C TYR A 2 15.84 -2.87 -0.35
N ASP A 3 17.02 -3.44 -0.09
CA ASP A 3 18.04 -3.63 -1.13
C ASP A 3 17.55 -4.68 -2.14
N SER A 4 17.82 -4.46 -3.44
CA SER A 4 17.48 -5.45 -4.48
C SER A 4 18.30 -6.73 -4.32
N PRO A 5 17.85 -7.88 -4.89
CA PRO A 5 18.64 -9.12 -4.87
C PRO A 5 20.07 -8.95 -5.41
N GLN A 6 20.26 -8.09 -6.41
CA GLN A 6 21.59 -7.77 -6.96
C GLN A 6 22.48 -7.03 -5.96
N ARG A 7 21.93 -6.10 -5.18
CA ARG A 7 22.68 -5.39 -4.14
C ARG A 7 23.01 -6.30 -2.96
N VAL A 8 22.10 -7.21 -2.60
CA VAL A 8 22.36 -8.25 -1.59
C VAL A 8 23.50 -9.17 -2.05
N GLU A 9 23.51 -9.56 -3.33
CA GLU A 9 24.61 -10.36 -3.89
C GLU A 9 25.95 -9.59 -3.92
N GLN A 10 25.94 -8.30 -4.25
CA GLN A 10 27.13 -7.45 -4.19
C GLN A 10 27.67 -7.37 -2.76
N ARG A 11 26.80 -7.23 -1.75
CA ARG A 11 27.20 -7.25 -0.34
C ARG A 11 27.84 -8.58 0.07
N ALA A 12 27.40 -9.69 -0.51
CA ALA A 12 27.98 -11.00 -0.23
C ALA A 12 29.37 -11.21 -0.85
N LYS A 13 29.67 -10.52 -1.96
CA LYS A 13 30.98 -10.57 -2.65
C LYS A 13 32.02 -9.65 -2.04
N ASP A 14 31.63 -8.70 -1.20
CA ASP A 14 32.54 -7.79 -0.51
C ASP A 14 33.25 -8.52 0.64
N THR A 15 34.53 -8.83 0.43
CA THR A 15 35.38 -9.51 1.42
C THR A 15 36.02 -8.55 2.42
N SER A 16 35.85 -7.24 2.27
CA SER A 16 36.35 -6.26 3.25
C SER A 16 35.52 -6.25 4.54
N ASP A 17 34.27 -6.71 4.49
CA ASP A 17 33.38 -6.85 5.64
C ASP A 17 32.80 -8.27 5.75
N THR A 18 33.36 -9.03 6.69
CA THR A 18 33.04 -10.44 6.96
C THR A 18 31.89 -10.65 7.94
N ARG A 19 31.29 -9.58 8.46
CA ARG A 19 30.15 -9.71 9.37
C ARG A 19 28.93 -10.25 8.62
N PRO A 20 28.08 -11.07 9.28
CA PRO A 20 26.83 -11.52 8.70
C PRO A 20 25.94 -10.34 8.28
N TYR A 21 25.28 -10.49 7.14
CA TYR A 21 24.32 -9.53 6.64
C TYR A 21 22.90 -10.05 6.81
N VAL A 22 22.05 -9.22 7.41
CA VAL A 22 20.62 -9.46 7.60
C VAL A 22 19.82 -8.31 7.02
N MET A 23 18.77 -8.63 6.26
CA MET A 23 17.85 -7.62 5.73
C MET A 23 16.83 -7.28 6.82
N ILE A 24 17.04 -6.17 7.54
CA ILE A 24 16.15 -5.77 8.64
C ILE A 24 14.70 -5.53 8.17
N GLU A 25 14.53 -5.08 6.92
CA GLU A 25 13.26 -5.03 6.20
C GLU A 25 13.51 -5.37 4.72
N TYR A 26 12.73 -6.32 4.18
CA TYR A 26 12.67 -6.65 2.75
C TYR A 26 11.28 -7.15 2.36
N ALA A 27 11.04 -7.35 1.06
CA ALA A 27 9.80 -7.92 0.54
C ALA A 27 8.52 -7.24 1.08
N HIS A 28 8.40 -5.93 0.86
CA HIS A 28 7.27 -5.12 1.32
C HIS A 28 5.92 -5.74 0.89
N SER A 29 5.12 -6.20 1.86
CA SER A 29 3.95 -7.07 1.68
C SER A 29 2.62 -6.32 1.65
N MET A 30 2.64 -5.01 1.36
CA MET A 30 1.43 -4.20 1.23
C MET A 30 0.58 -4.62 0.03
N GLY A 31 -0.66 -5.03 0.27
CA GLY A 31 -1.62 -5.40 -0.77
C GLY A 31 -1.23 -6.67 -1.54
N ASN A 32 -1.42 -6.67 -2.86
CA ASN A 32 -0.97 -7.78 -3.72
C ASN A 32 0.49 -7.56 -4.13
N SER A 33 1.41 -8.01 -3.28
CA SER A 33 2.85 -7.73 -3.40
C SER A 33 3.69 -9.01 -3.26
N THR A 34 4.91 -8.91 -2.73
CA THR A 34 5.81 -10.03 -2.37
C THR A 34 6.23 -10.88 -3.58
N GLY A 35 6.25 -10.25 -4.76
CA GLY A 35 6.84 -10.82 -5.97
C GLY A 35 8.36 -11.01 -5.82
N ASN A 36 8.95 -11.78 -6.72
CA ASN A 36 10.40 -12.05 -6.81
C ASN A 36 11.07 -12.67 -5.55
N PHE A 37 10.30 -13.10 -4.55
CA PHE A 37 10.80 -13.65 -3.29
C PHE A 37 11.83 -14.77 -3.45
N LYS A 38 11.65 -15.63 -4.46
CA LYS A 38 12.61 -16.69 -4.82
C LYS A 38 14.01 -16.13 -5.11
N LYS A 39 14.14 -15.00 -5.80
CA LYS A 39 15.44 -14.42 -6.17
C LYS A 39 16.25 -14.01 -4.94
N TYR A 40 15.60 -13.49 -3.90
CA TYR A 40 16.27 -13.21 -2.63
C TYR A 40 16.81 -14.49 -2.01
N TRP A 41 15.99 -15.53 -1.91
CA TRP A 41 16.39 -16.77 -1.25
C TRP A 41 17.40 -17.61 -2.06
N ASP A 42 17.39 -17.50 -3.38
CA ASP A 42 18.43 -18.07 -4.23
C ASP A 42 19.80 -17.44 -3.90
N VAL A 43 19.85 -16.12 -3.72
CA VAL A 43 21.07 -15.39 -3.33
C VAL A 43 21.45 -15.71 -1.88
N VAL A 44 20.52 -15.66 -0.93
CA VAL A 44 20.77 -15.96 0.49
C VAL A 44 21.36 -17.36 0.67
N ARG A 45 20.85 -18.36 -0.06
CA ARG A 45 21.34 -19.75 0.03
C ARG A 45 22.66 -19.98 -0.71
N ALA A 46 23.13 -19.02 -1.50
CA ALA A 46 24.37 -19.15 -2.27
C ALA A 46 25.61 -18.62 -1.55
N TYR A 47 25.46 -17.82 -0.49
CA TYR A 47 26.57 -17.16 0.21
C TYR A 47 26.39 -17.20 1.74
N ASP A 48 27.34 -17.82 2.45
CA ASP A 48 27.26 -18.05 3.91
C ASP A 48 27.15 -16.77 4.76
N VAL A 49 27.67 -15.64 4.26
CA VAL A 49 27.58 -14.34 4.96
C VAL A 49 26.14 -13.80 5.02
N LEU A 50 25.23 -14.29 4.18
CA LEU A 50 23.84 -13.85 4.14
C LEU A 50 22.96 -14.70 5.06
N GLN A 51 22.28 -14.08 6.02
CA GLN A 51 21.48 -14.78 7.05
C GLN A 51 19.97 -14.56 6.90
N GLY A 52 19.52 -14.13 5.72
CA GLY A 52 18.10 -13.85 5.44
C GLY A 52 17.67 -12.48 5.95
N GLY A 53 16.45 -12.37 6.47
CA GLY A 53 15.87 -11.11 6.94
C GLY A 53 14.40 -11.23 7.35
N TRP A 54 13.78 -10.09 7.62
CA TRP A 54 12.39 -10.00 8.06
C TRP A 54 11.52 -9.31 7.00
N ILE A 55 10.44 -10.00 6.60
CA ILE A 55 9.43 -9.45 5.69
C ILE A 55 8.73 -8.29 6.39
N TRP A 56 8.58 -7.16 5.70
CA TRP A 56 7.79 -6.05 6.18
C TRP A 56 6.38 -6.09 5.56
N ASP A 57 5.29 -6.30 6.28
CA ASP A 57 5.16 -6.53 7.73
C ASP A 57 4.25 -7.75 8.02
N PHE A 58 3.92 -7.96 9.30
CA PHE A 58 3.17 -9.11 9.76
C PHE A 58 1.65 -8.95 9.60
N VAL A 59 1.12 -7.75 9.85
CA VAL A 59 -0.33 -7.49 9.89
C VAL A 59 -0.63 -6.08 9.43
N ASP A 60 -1.63 -5.94 8.57
CA ASP A 60 -2.16 -4.63 8.18
C ASP A 60 -2.65 -3.87 9.41
N GLN A 61 -2.12 -2.66 9.62
CA GLN A 61 -2.49 -1.78 10.71
C GLN A 61 -3.83 -1.05 10.44
N SER A 62 -4.87 -1.82 10.11
CA SER A 62 -6.19 -1.32 9.73
C SER A 62 -7.17 -1.34 10.91
N LEU A 63 -7.93 -0.27 11.07
CA LEU A 63 -9.07 -0.24 11.99
C LEU A 63 -10.26 -0.94 11.35
N HIS A 64 -10.85 -1.91 12.06
CA HIS A 64 -12.14 -2.43 11.68
C HIS A 64 -13.21 -1.38 11.97
N THR A 65 -13.84 -0.87 10.92
CA THR A 65 -14.97 0.08 11.00
C THR A 65 -16.05 -0.37 10.01
N PRO A 66 -17.33 -0.03 10.25
CA PRO A 66 -18.36 -0.26 9.26
C PRO A 66 -17.96 0.36 7.92
N VAL A 67 -18.18 -0.39 6.83
CA VAL A 67 -17.97 0.15 5.48
C VAL A 67 -18.84 1.40 5.35
N PRO A 68 -18.27 2.56 4.98
CA PRO A 68 -19.05 3.79 4.87
C PRO A 68 -20.15 3.59 3.84
N ALA A 69 -21.37 3.99 4.17
CA ALA A 69 -22.47 3.90 3.22
C ALA A 69 -22.13 4.75 1.99
N ARG A 70 -22.15 4.11 0.82
CA ARG A 70 -22.02 4.83 -0.44
C ARG A 70 -23.26 5.69 -0.62
N THR A 71 -23.08 7.01 -0.54
CA THR A 71 -24.18 7.97 -0.70
C THR A 71 -24.08 8.60 -2.07
N LEU A 72 -25.00 8.18 -2.95
CA LEU A 72 -25.20 8.77 -4.27
C LEU A 72 -26.31 9.81 -4.19
N LEU A 73 -26.08 10.95 -4.83
CA LEU A 73 -27.06 12.03 -4.93
C LEU A 73 -27.24 12.43 -6.39
N THR A 74 -28.49 12.77 -6.71
CA THR A 74 -28.86 13.35 -8.00
C THR A 74 -29.56 14.67 -7.70
N GLU A 75 -29.04 15.75 -8.27
CA GLU A 75 -29.63 17.07 -8.22
C GLU A 75 -30.84 17.13 -9.18
N ALA A 76 -31.93 17.78 -8.77
CA ALA A 76 -33.21 17.77 -9.50
C ALA A 76 -33.36 18.93 -10.49
N GLY A 77 -32.40 19.85 -10.53
CA GLY A 77 -32.34 21.00 -11.39
C GLY A 77 -31.93 20.63 -12.83
N PRO A 78 -31.88 21.64 -13.71
CA PRO A 78 -31.72 21.44 -15.15
C PRO A 78 -30.42 20.72 -15.54
N ALA A 79 -29.40 20.78 -14.69
CA ALA A 79 -28.11 20.15 -14.90
C ALA A 79 -28.07 18.67 -14.48
N GLY A 80 -29.04 18.19 -13.68
CA GLY A 80 -29.17 16.77 -13.32
C GLY A 80 -27.93 16.15 -12.68
N LEU A 81 -27.14 16.95 -11.94
CA LEU A 81 -25.80 16.57 -11.48
C LEU A 81 -25.84 15.32 -10.60
N ARG A 82 -24.95 14.37 -10.88
CA ARG A 82 -24.75 13.17 -10.08
C ARG A 82 -23.47 13.29 -9.26
N GLY A 83 -23.58 13.02 -7.97
CA GLY A 83 -22.47 13.09 -7.03
C GLY A 83 -22.37 11.87 -6.13
N GLU A 84 -21.14 11.57 -5.72
CA GLU A 84 -20.84 10.58 -4.69
C GLU A 84 -20.11 11.25 -3.53
N ILE A 85 -20.70 11.13 -2.33
CA ILE A 85 -20.05 11.60 -1.11
C ILE A 85 -18.91 10.64 -0.78
N LEU A 86 -17.69 11.16 -0.76
CA LEU A 86 -16.50 10.42 -0.38
C LEU A 86 -16.21 10.65 1.10
N ALA A 87 -15.88 9.56 1.80
CA ALA A 87 -15.57 9.48 3.23
C ALA A 87 -16.79 9.39 4.17
N THR A 88 -16.49 8.90 5.38
CA THR A 88 -17.41 8.61 6.49
C THR A 88 -18.13 9.82 7.09
N ARG A 89 -17.84 11.05 6.63
CA ARG A 89 -18.30 12.29 7.30
C ARG A 89 -18.90 13.35 6.38
N GLY A 90 -19.14 13.05 5.11
CA GLY A 90 -19.94 13.96 4.28
C GLY A 90 -21.43 13.87 4.62
N THR A 91 -22.16 14.98 4.46
CA THR A 91 -23.59 15.02 4.74
C THR A 91 -24.34 15.70 3.60
N LEU A 92 -25.55 15.23 3.33
CA LEU A 92 -26.51 15.87 2.46
C LEU A 92 -27.75 16.24 3.28
N ASP A 93 -28.05 17.52 3.34
CA ASP A 93 -29.27 18.05 3.94
C ASP A 93 -30.02 18.84 2.87
N ARG A 94 -31.32 18.58 2.71
CA ARG A 94 -32.12 19.22 1.65
C ARG A 94 -32.28 20.73 1.83
N GLY A 95 -32.18 21.25 3.06
CA GLY A 95 -32.30 22.68 3.35
C GLY A 95 -30.95 23.40 3.54
N LYS A 96 -29.87 22.67 3.83
CA LYS A 96 -28.54 23.23 4.10
C LYS A 96 -27.51 22.91 3.01
N GLY A 97 -27.83 22.01 2.10
CA GLY A 97 -26.97 21.59 1.01
C GLY A 97 -26.02 20.45 1.39
N LEU A 98 -24.95 20.35 0.62
CA LEU A 98 -23.93 19.32 0.70
C LEU A 98 -22.72 19.81 1.51
N SER A 99 -22.14 18.96 2.35
CA SER A 99 -20.87 19.23 3.01
C SER A 99 -19.95 18.00 3.02
N GLY A 100 -18.63 18.26 2.98
CA GLY A 100 -17.60 17.22 2.89
C GLY A 100 -17.10 16.98 1.45
N LEU A 101 -16.17 16.03 1.31
CA LEU A 101 -15.59 15.69 0.02
C LEU A 101 -16.64 14.98 -0.84
N THR A 102 -16.93 15.53 -2.02
CA THR A 102 -17.87 14.95 -2.97
C THR A 102 -17.28 15.03 -4.36
N VAL A 103 -17.41 13.94 -5.11
CA VAL A 103 -17.03 13.90 -6.53
C VAL A 103 -18.29 13.92 -7.35
N PHE A 104 -18.32 14.80 -8.35
CA PHE A 104 -19.38 14.87 -9.34
C PHE A 104 -18.89 14.27 -10.65
N GLU A 105 -19.80 13.59 -11.36
CA GLU A 105 -19.52 13.17 -12.73
C GLU A 105 -19.22 14.42 -13.57
N ARG A 106 -18.10 14.39 -14.30
CA ARG A 106 -17.79 15.41 -15.30
C ARG A 106 -18.48 14.99 -16.59
N HIS A 107 -19.41 15.81 -17.06
CA HIS A 107 -19.92 15.70 -18.43
C HIS A 107 -19.03 16.59 -19.29
N ASP A 108 -18.28 15.98 -20.19
CA ASP A 108 -17.52 16.66 -21.24
C ASP A 108 -18.47 17.14 -22.35
#